data_AF-A0A3C1KHZ5-F1
#
_entry.id   AF-A0A3C1KHZ5-F1
#
_cell.length_a   1.000
_cell.length_b   1.000
_cell.length_c   1.000
_cell.angle_alpha   90.00
_cell.angle_beta   90.00
_cell.angle_gamma   90.00
#
_symmetry.space_group_name_H-M   'P 1'
#
loop_
_entity.id
_entity.type
_entity.pdbx_description
1 polymer ?
#
loop_
_entity_poly.entity_id
_entity_poly.type
_entity_poly.pdbx_seq_one_letter_code
_entity_poly.pdbx_strand_id
1 'polypeptide(L)'
;VLGALLATLAIFLPGFLLVLGIQAAWDALATRPRVLGVVAGVNSAVVGLLAAAWVNPIASSAFHSWLDVLLVLLGWALLARWRPPILLLVAGFAGVGLALSGT
;
A
#
# COMPACT_ATOMS: atom_id res chain seq x y z
N VAL A 1 -20.53 -18.30 0.29
CA VAL A 1 -20.28 -17.67 -1.03
C VAL A 1 -21.20 -16.49 -1.29
N LEU A 2 -22.52 -16.65 -1.27
CA LEU A 2 -23.50 -15.55 -1.47
C LEU A 2 -23.28 -14.34 -0.55
N GLY A 3 -23.02 -14.57 0.75
CA GLY A 3 -22.72 -13.48 1.70
C GLY A 3 -21.43 -12.71 1.37
N ALA A 4 -20.38 -13.40 0.86
CA ALA A 4 -19.15 -12.74 0.45
C ALA A 4 -19.37 -11.86 -0.79
N LEU A 5 -20.13 -12.35 -1.78
CA LEU A 5 -20.50 -11.57 -2.96
C LEU A 5 -21.31 -10.32 -2.60
N LEU A 6 -22.31 -10.46 -1.72
CA LEU A 6 -23.11 -9.33 -1.24
C LEU A 6 -22.26 -8.30 -0.47
N ALA A 7 -21.34 -8.75 0.40
CA ALA A 7 -20.46 -7.86 1.13
C ALA A 7 -19.48 -7.11 0.22
N THR A 8 -18.88 -7.79 -0.77
CA THR A 8 -18.00 -7.15 -1.77
C THR A 8 -18.78 -6.11 -2.58
N LEU A 9 -19.98 -6.44 -3.05
CA LEU A 9 -20.81 -5.47 -3.75
C LEU A 9 -21.17 -4.28 -2.85
N ALA A 10 -21.62 -4.51 -1.62
CA ALA A 10 -21.99 -3.41 -0.72
C ALA A 10 -20.84 -2.45 -0.41
N ILE A 11 -19.60 -2.95 -0.29
CA ILE A 11 -18.42 -2.13 0.01
C ILE A 11 -17.92 -1.38 -1.23
N PHE A 12 -17.84 -2.03 -2.39
CA PHE A 12 -17.21 -1.44 -3.59
C PHE A 12 -18.18 -0.73 -4.54
N LEU A 13 -19.44 -1.17 -4.61
CA LEU A 13 -20.44 -0.60 -5.52
C LEU A 13 -20.66 0.92 -5.34
N PRO A 14 -20.78 1.49 -4.11
CA PRO A 14 -20.98 2.93 -3.99
C PRO A 14 -19.78 3.74 -4.51
N GLY A 15 -18.55 3.30 -4.22
CA GLY A 15 -17.34 3.94 -4.76
C GLY A 15 -17.26 3.84 -6.28
N PHE A 16 -17.59 2.68 -6.83
CA PHE A 16 -17.61 2.46 -8.28
C PHE A 16 -18.64 3.35 -8.99
N LEU A 17 -19.87 3.42 -8.46
CA LEU A 17 -20.91 4.28 -9.00
C LEU A 17 -20.55 5.77 -8.91
N LEU A 18 -19.84 6.19 -7.85
CA LEU A 18 -19.39 7.57 -7.70
C LEU A 18 -18.35 7.94 -8.76
N VAL A 19 -17.40 7.05 -9.06
CA VAL A 19 -16.42 7.26 -10.15
C VAL A 19 -17.14 7.38 -11.49
N LEU A 20 -18.06 6.46 -11.80
CA LEU A 20 -18.84 6.50 -13.04
C LEU A 20 -19.71 7.75 -13.14
N GLY A 21 -20.35 8.15 -12.05
CA GLY A 21 -21.24 9.33 -12.01
C GLY A 21 -20.49 10.65 -12.16
N ILE A 22 -19.23 10.73 -11.74
CA ILE A 22 -18.41 11.95 -11.82
C ILE A 22 -17.57 12.00 -13.11
N GLN A 23 -17.44 10.89 -13.85
CA GLN A 23 -16.55 10.76 -15.02
C GLN A 23 -16.62 11.95 -16.00
N ALA A 24 -17.82 12.34 -16.44
CA ALA A 24 -17.97 13.45 -17.39
C ALA A 24 -17.54 14.81 -16.82
N ALA A 25 -17.80 15.05 -15.53
CA ALA A 25 -17.35 16.26 -14.85
C ALA A 25 -15.82 16.25 -14.67
N TRP A 26 -15.25 15.08 -14.38
CA TRP A 26 -13.80 14.91 -14.32
C TRP A 26 -13.14 15.18 -15.67
N ASP A 27 -13.67 14.65 -16.76
CA ASP A 27 -13.14 14.88 -18.11
C ASP A 27 -13.13 16.38 -18.47
N ALA A 28 -14.21 17.11 -18.13
CA ALA A 28 -14.28 18.56 -18.31
C ALA A 28 -13.24 19.32 -17.45
N LEU A 29 -13.03 18.91 -16.21
CA LEU A 29 -12.06 19.52 -15.29
C LEU A 29 -10.61 19.21 -15.67
N ALA A 30 -10.35 18.00 -16.17
CA ALA A 30 -9.03 17.52 -16.58
C ALA A 30 -8.48 18.29 -17.82
N THR A 31 -9.33 19.00 -18.56
CA THR A 31 -8.86 19.92 -19.62
C THR A 31 -8.14 21.16 -19.08
N ARG A 32 -8.30 21.49 -17.79
CA ARG A 32 -7.74 22.71 -17.18
C ARG A 32 -6.38 22.40 -16.55
N PRO A 33 -5.26 22.98 -17.03
CA PRO A 33 -3.92 22.69 -16.51
C PRO A 33 -3.77 22.97 -15.01
N ARG A 34 -4.48 23.97 -14.48
CA ARG A 34 -4.48 24.28 -13.04
C ARG A 34 -5.03 23.13 -12.19
N VAL A 35 -6.08 22.44 -12.66
CA VAL A 35 -6.68 21.31 -11.93
C VAL A 35 -5.70 20.14 -11.92
N LEU A 36 -5.10 19.81 -13.06
CA LEU A 36 -4.06 18.78 -13.15
C LEU A 36 -2.87 19.08 -12.22
N GLY A 37 -2.45 20.36 -12.14
CA GLY A 37 -1.41 20.80 -11.22
C GLY A 37 -1.78 20.59 -9.75
N VAL A 38 -3.02 20.89 -9.35
CA VAL A 38 -3.52 20.61 -7.99
C VAL A 38 -3.51 19.11 -7.70
N VAL A 39 -4.00 18.29 -8.64
CA VAL A 39 -4.04 16.82 -8.48
C VAL A 39 -2.65 16.23 -8.36
N ALA A 40 -1.68 16.71 -9.15
CA ALA A 40 -0.28 16.34 -9.01
C ALA A 40 0.28 16.73 -7.63
N GLY A 41 -0.08 17.92 -7.14
CA GLY A 41 0.26 18.37 -5.79
C GLY A 41 -0.33 17.44 -4.71
N VAL A 42 -1.61 17.07 -4.82
CA VAL A 42 -2.24 16.10 -3.91
C VAL A 42 -1.52 14.76 -3.95
N ASN A 43 -1.20 14.24 -5.13
CA ASN A 43 -0.45 12.99 -5.27
C ASN A 43 0.93 13.07 -4.59
N SER A 44 1.64 14.20 -4.74
CA SER A 44 2.93 14.41 -4.05
C SER A 44 2.79 14.51 -2.53
N ALA A 45 1.70 15.11 -2.03
CA ALA A 45 1.42 15.19 -0.60
C ALA A 45 1.17 13.80 -0.01
N VAL A 46 0.46 12.93 -0.73
CA VAL A 46 0.25 11.53 -0.31
C VAL A 46 1.57 10.78 -0.25
N VAL A 47 2.45 10.91 -1.25
CA VAL A 47 3.78 10.30 -1.20
C VAL A 47 4.59 10.82 -0.01
N GLY A 48 4.52 12.14 0.27
CA GLY A 48 5.12 12.73 1.47
C GLY A 48 4.56 12.16 2.77
N LEU A 49 3.25 11.94 2.86
CA LEU A 49 2.60 11.30 4.01
C LEU A 49 3.01 9.83 4.15
N LEU A 50 3.13 9.08 3.05
CA LEU A 50 3.63 7.70 3.08
C LEU A 50 5.09 7.65 3.53
N ALA A 51 5.92 8.59 3.08
CA ALA A 51 7.31 8.72 3.55
C ALA A 51 7.37 9.10 5.03
N ALA A 52 6.51 10.00 5.50
CA ALA A 52 6.40 10.35 6.92
C ALA A 52 5.96 9.15 7.77
N ALA A 53 4.97 8.40 7.30
CA ALA A 53 4.50 7.17 7.95
C ALA A 53 5.62 6.11 7.99
N TRP A 54 6.46 6.04 6.95
CA TRP A 54 7.61 5.15 6.92
C TRP A 54 8.60 5.44 8.06
N VAL A 55 8.85 6.72 8.35
CA VAL A 55 9.70 7.13 9.48
C VAL A 55 9.05 6.78 10.82
N ASN A 56 7.75 7.10 10.99
CA ASN A 56 7.00 6.81 12.21
C ASN A 56 5.52 6.59 11.85
N PRO A 57 4.90 5.42 12.13
CA PRO A 57 5.35 4.36 13.05
C PRO A 57 6.09 3.20 12.40
N ILE A 58 6.28 3.16 11.08
CA ILE A 58 6.67 1.91 10.41
C ILE A 58 8.11 1.52 10.77
N ALA A 59 9.09 2.39 10.57
CA ALA A 59 10.49 2.11 10.93
C ALA A 59 10.66 1.93 12.45
N SER A 60 9.98 2.76 13.24
CA SER A 60 10.05 2.70 14.71
C SER A 60 9.42 1.44 15.30
N SER A 61 8.41 0.86 14.67
CA SER A 61 7.78 -0.41 15.09
C SER A 61 8.38 -1.65 14.45
N ALA A 62 9.18 -1.52 13.39
CA ALA A 62 9.77 -2.67 12.70
C ALA A 62 11.21 -2.98 13.17
N PHE A 63 12.01 -1.98 13.50
CA PHE A 63 13.43 -2.17 13.82
C PHE A 63 13.67 -2.13 15.33
N HIS A 64 13.68 -3.29 15.98
CA HIS A 64 14.01 -3.43 17.40
C HIS A 64 15.45 -3.93 17.62
N SER A 65 16.02 -4.59 16.61
CA SER A 65 17.34 -5.19 16.64
C SER A 65 18.08 -5.06 15.31
N TRP A 66 19.40 -5.30 15.33
CA TRP A 66 20.21 -5.31 14.12
C TRP A 66 19.84 -6.45 13.15
N LEU A 67 19.27 -7.55 13.67
CA LEU A 67 18.78 -8.65 12.86
C LEU A 67 17.59 -8.23 11.99
N ASP A 68 16.70 -7.38 12.50
CA ASP A 68 15.53 -6.89 11.75
C ASP A 68 15.97 -6.10 10.51
N VAL A 69 17.03 -5.30 10.65
CA VAL A 69 17.63 -4.54 9.54
C VAL A 69 18.20 -5.49 8.48
N LEU A 70 18.94 -6.52 8.89
CA LEU A 70 19.49 -7.53 7.98
C LEU A 70 18.39 -8.30 7.25
N LEU A 71 17.33 -8.69 7.96
CA LEU A 71 16.17 -9.37 7.39
C LEU A 71 15.45 -8.51 6.35
N VAL A 72 15.22 -7.23 6.64
CA VAL A 72 14.62 -6.29 5.69
C VAL A 72 15.49 -6.12 4.45
N LEU A 73 16.81 -5.96 4.61
CA LEU A 73 17.75 -5.86 3.48
C LEU A 73 17.76 -7.15 2.64
N LEU A 74 17.71 -8.32 3.29
CA LEU A 74 17.64 -9.61 2.61
C LEU A 74 16.33 -9.75 1.81
N GLY A 75 15.19 -9.40 2.41
CA GLY A 75 13.90 -9.44 1.71
C GLY A 75 13.84 -8.45 0.55
N TRP A 76 14.37 -7.25 0.73
CA TRP A 76 14.50 -6.28 -0.35
C TRP A 76 15.37 -6.82 -1.49
N ALA A 77 16.52 -7.42 -1.18
CA ALA A 77 17.39 -8.04 -2.18
C ALA A 77 16.71 -9.22 -2.90
N LEU A 78 15.98 -10.07 -2.17
CA LEU A 78 15.20 -11.17 -2.72
C LEU A 78 14.12 -10.65 -3.66
N LEU A 79 13.38 -9.62 -3.24
CA LEU A 79 12.33 -8.97 -4.01
C LEU A 79 12.89 -8.31 -5.28
N ALA A 80 14.00 -7.58 -5.17
CA ALA A 80 14.65 -6.90 -6.28
C ALA A 80 15.22 -7.88 -7.31
N ARG A 81 15.83 -8.99 -6.86
CA ARG A 81 16.55 -9.92 -7.74
C ARG A 81 15.65 -10.98 -8.37
N TRP A 82 14.67 -11.49 -7.62
CA TRP A 82 13.86 -12.66 -8.00
C TRP A 82 12.36 -12.35 -8.15
N ARG A 83 11.89 -11.18 -7.67
CA ARG A 83 10.48 -10.78 -7.68
C ARG A 83 9.50 -11.91 -7.30
N PRO A 84 9.75 -12.65 -6.20
CA PRO A 84 8.87 -13.72 -5.77
C PRO A 84 7.47 -13.16 -5.45
N PRO A 85 6.43 -14.00 -5.49
CA PRO A 85 5.09 -13.59 -5.10
C PRO A 85 5.09 -13.04 -3.68
N ILE A 86 4.47 -11.87 -3.48
CA ILE A 86 4.49 -11.13 -2.21
C ILE A 86 4.01 -12.00 -1.05
N LEU A 87 3.01 -12.87 -1.27
CA LEU A 87 2.49 -13.78 -0.25
C LEU A 87 3.55 -14.73 0.30
N LEU A 88 4.45 -15.23 -0.56
CA LEU A 88 5.52 -16.13 -0.14
C LEU A 88 6.57 -15.38 0.69
N LEU A 89 6.87 -14.13 0.31
CA LEU A 89 7.76 -13.26 1.07
C LEU A 89 7.18 -12.95 2.46
N VAL A 90 5.89 -12.60 2.52
CA VAL A 90 5.18 -12.33 3.78
C VAL A 90 5.13 -13.57 4.67
N ALA A 91 4.81 -14.74 4.11
CA ALA A 91 4.80 -15.99 4.87
C ALA A 91 6.20 -16.35 5.40
N GLY A 92 7.25 -16.15 4.60
CA GLY A 92 8.63 -16.37 5.01
C GLY A 92 9.05 -15.46 6.16
N PHE A 93 8.76 -14.15 6.06
CA PHE A 93 9.04 -13.21 7.16
C PHE A 93 8.22 -13.48 8.41
N ALA A 94 6.94 -13.85 8.27
CA ALA A 94 6.12 -14.24 9.40
C ALA A 94 6.68 -15.49 10.10
N GLY A 95 7.12 -16.50 9.34
CA GLY A 95 7.76 -17.71 9.89
C GLY A 95 9.07 -17.41 10.62
N VAL A 96 9.93 -16.56 10.04
CA VAL A 96 11.17 -16.11 10.71
C VAL A 96 10.86 -15.32 11.97
N GLY A 97 9.87 -14.42 11.93
CA GLY A 97 9.43 -13.65 13.10
C GLY A 97 8.96 -14.56 14.24
N LEU A 98 8.13 -15.57 13.94
CA LEU A 98 7.67 -16.55 14.93
C LEU A 98 8.83 -17.37 15.52
N ALA A 99 9.78 -17.80 14.69
CA ALA A 99 10.95 -18.56 15.15
C ALA A 99 11.88 -17.73 16.05
N LEU A 100 11.99 -16.42 15.80
CA LEU A 100 12.80 -15.50 16.60
C LEU A 100 12.08 -14.98 17.86
N SER A 101 10.74 -14.95 17.87
CA SER A 101 9.95 -14.44 19.01
C SER A 101 9.86 -15.41 20.19
N GLY A 102 10.42 -16.61 20.10
CA GLY A 102 10.62 -17.50 21.25
C GLY A 102 9.35 -17.92 21.99
N THR A 103 8.28 -18.22 21.26
CA THR A 103 7.19 -19.13 21.70
C THR A 103 7.34 -20.47 21.01
#